data_AF-Q139F7-F1
#
_entry.id   AF-Q139F7-F1
#
_cell.length_a   1.000
_cell.length_b   1.000
_cell.length_c   1.000
_cell.angle_alpha   90.00
_cell.angle_beta   90.00
_cell.angle_gamma   90.00
#
_symmetry.space_group_name_H-M   'P 1'
#
loop_
_entity.id
_entity.type
_entity.pdbx_description
1 polymer ?
#
loop_
_entity_poly.entity_id
_entity_poly.type
_entity_poly.pdbx_seq_one_letter_code
_entity_poly.pdbx_strand_id
1 'polypeptide(L)'
;MDFSSADPRQTEHMGWLGSRTEFNSHPPSPSLRLVLQQRMISAKRSFALQEIRPQQFDRRQLPPSAPCPSSLAAYADSPAAGLHQATLTASTRFGRHSIGPRNLKGTDMAKVAFLGLGVMGFPMAGHLVKKGGHDVTVYNRTAAKAKSWADQFGGRTAATPAEAAKDQDFVMACVGNDHDLRAVTTGDDGAFAAMKSGAIFVDHTTASAEVARELDAAATKAGFAFIDAPVSGGQAGAENGVLTVMCGGSDGAYAKAEPVIASYARMCKLLGPAGSGQLTKMVNQICIAGLVQGLSEGIHFAKKAGLDVNAVIDTISKGAAQSWQMENRHKTMNDGKYDFGFAVEWMRKDLSICLAESRRNGASLPVTALVDAFYAEVEKIGGRRWDTSSLLARLER
;
A
#
# COMPACT_ATOMS: atom_id res chain seq x y z
N MET A 1 -8.14 69.28 3.29
CA MET A 1 -8.65 69.11 1.91
C MET A 1 -9.08 67.65 1.80
N ASP A 2 -10.31 67.25 2.18
CA ASP A 2 -11.60 67.98 2.20
C ASP A 2 -11.97 68.51 0.81
N PHE A 3 -13.21 68.37 0.33
CA PHE A 3 -14.50 68.19 1.02
C PHE A 3 -15.10 66.77 0.77
N SER A 4 -15.79 66.10 1.70
CA SER A 4 -17.00 66.43 2.50
C SER A 4 -18.29 66.32 1.66
N SER A 5 -19.02 65.19 1.75
CA SER A 5 -20.28 64.97 2.52
C SER A 5 -21.53 65.17 1.62
N ALA A 6 -22.77 64.78 1.93
CA ALA A 6 -23.49 64.30 3.13
C ALA A 6 -24.73 63.48 2.64
N ASP A 7 -25.63 62.86 3.43
CA ASP A 7 -25.70 62.29 4.80
C ASP A 7 -27.05 61.51 4.86
N PRO A 8 -27.20 60.37 5.58
CA PRO A 8 -28.44 59.57 5.57
C PRO A 8 -29.34 59.83 6.79
N ARG A 9 -30.63 59.45 6.72
CA ARG A 9 -31.44 58.92 7.85
C ARG A 9 -32.89 58.56 7.47
N GLN A 10 -33.36 57.44 8.04
CA GLN A 10 -34.69 57.17 8.64
C GLN A 10 -35.98 57.36 7.79
N THR A 11 -37.05 56.57 7.95
CA THR A 11 -37.32 55.42 8.86
C THR A 11 -38.03 54.27 8.05
N GLU A 12 -38.96 53.39 8.48
CA GLU A 12 -39.74 53.20 9.72
C GLU A 12 -40.08 51.71 10.01
N HIS A 13 -41.20 51.43 10.68
CA HIS A 13 -41.55 50.15 11.29
C HIS A 13 -42.67 49.37 10.56
N MET A 14 -42.54 48.04 10.48
CA MET A 14 -43.53 47.03 10.92
C MET A 14 -43.00 45.59 10.74
N GLY A 15 -43.38 44.59 11.56
CA GLY A 15 -44.21 44.72 12.77
C GLY A 15 -44.89 43.49 13.37
N TRP A 16 -44.63 42.23 12.97
CA TRP A 16 -45.25 41.02 13.55
C TRP A 16 -44.26 39.82 13.44
N LEU A 17 -44.04 38.88 14.38
CA LEU A 17 -44.78 38.17 15.45
C LEU A 17 -45.34 36.78 15.05
N GLY A 18 -44.96 35.76 15.86
CA GLY A 18 -45.36 34.35 15.72
C GLY A 18 -44.37 33.49 14.92
N SER A 19 -43.95 32.30 15.35
CA SER A 19 -44.08 31.64 16.67
C SER A 19 -42.92 30.64 16.88
N ARG A 20 -42.60 30.28 18.14
CA ARG A 20 -41.56 29.27 18.43
C ARG A 20 -42.14 27.85 18.39
N THR A 21 -41.38 26.90 17.85
CA THR A 21 -41.52 25.46 18.11
C THR A 21 -40.15 24.83 18.41
N GLU A 22 -39.81 24.75 19.70
CA GLU A 22 -38.58 24.12 20.17
C GLU A 22 -38.72 22.59 20.16
N PHE A 23 -38.07 21.91 19.21
CA PHE A 23 -38.05 20.45 19.16
C PHE A 23 -37.10 19.87 20.22
N ASN A 24 -37.65 19.60 21.41
CA ASN A 24 -36.90 19.06 22.54
C ASN A 24 -36.51 17.58 22.31
N SER A 25 -35.23 17.32 22.02
CA SER A 25 -34.72 15.99 21.69
C SER A 25 -34.44 15.14 22.95
N HIS A 26 -35.42 14.38 23.41
CA HIS A 26 -35.21 13.33 24.43
C HIS A 26 -34.83 11.97 23.79
N PRO A 27 -33.93 11.19 24.41
CA PRO A 27 -33.61 9.84 23.94
C PRO A 27 -34.81 8.88 24.15
N PRO A 28 -35.02 7.89 23.28
CA PRO A 28 -36.12 6.94 23.42
C PRO A 28 -35.94 6.05 24.67
N SER A 29 -37.06 5.78 25.34
CA SER A 29 -37.11 5.01 26.59
C SER A 29 -36.60 3.56 26.42
N PRO A 30 -36.14 2.90 27.50
CA PRO A 30 -35.52 1.58 27.42
C PRO A 30 -36.36 0.49 26.74
N SER A 31 -37.70 0.57 26.85
CA SER A 31 -38.63 -0.39 26.25
C SER A 31 -38.61 -0.39 24.72
N LEU A 32 -38.34 0.75 24.06
CA LEU A 32 -38.29 0.80 22.59
C LEU A 32 -37.07 0.06 22.01
N ARG A 33 -35.93 0.09 22.72
CA ARG A 33 -34.70 -0.59 22.30
C ARG A 33 -34.87 -2.11 22.25
N LEU A 34 -35.58 -2.68 23.22
CA LEU A 34 -35.81 -4.12 23.32
C LEU A 34 -36.63 -4.67 22.14
N VAL A 35 -37.67 -3.95 21.73
CA VAL A 35 -38.54 -4.32 20.58
C VAL A 35 -37.77 -4.29 19.26
N LEU A 36 -36.92 -3.28 19.04
CA LEU A 36 -36.06 -3.19 17.85
C LEU A 36 -35.02 -4.32 17.82
N GLN A 37 -34.42 -4.64 18.97
CA GLN A 37 -33.43 -5.71 19.09
C GLN A 37 -34.05 -7.10 18.82
N GLN A 38 -35.26 -7.36 19.30
CA GLN A 38 -36.01 -8.59 19.00
C GLN A 38 -36.37 -8.71 17.50
N ARG A 39 -36.79 -7.61 16.84
CA ARG A 39 -37.06 -7.62 15.39
C ARG A 39 -35.80 -7.91 14.56
N MET A 40 -34.63 -7.38 14.93
CA MET A 40 -33.36 -7.70 14.26
C MET A 40 -32.92 -9.17 14.45
N ILE A 41 -33.20 -9.78 15.61
CA ILE A 41 -32.91 -11.20 15.85
C ILE A 41 -33.81 -12.11 15.01
N SER A 42 -35.09 -11.73 14.83
CA SER A 42 -36.01 -12.45 13.94
C SER A 42 -35.54 -12.40 12.48
N ALA A 43 -35.23 -11.21 11.95
CA ALA A 43 -34.76 -11.03 10.58
C ALA A 43 -33.49 -11.85 10.25
N LYS A 44 -32.56 -11.98 11.21
CA LYS A 44 -31.33 -12.78 11.05
C LYS A 44 -31.55 -14.30 11.05
N ARG A 45 -32.75 -14.81 11.39
CA ARG A 45 -33.08 -16.25 11.28
C ARG A 45 -33.72 -16.63 9.95
N SER A 46 -34.29 -15.69 9.19
CA SER A 46 -34.96 -15.98 7.91
C SER A 46 -34.01 -16.10 6.71
N PHE A 47 -32.73 -15.71 6.84
CA PHE A 47 -31.76 -15.71 5.73
C PHE A 47 -30.88 -16.97 5.64
N ALA A 48 -31.15 -17.99 6.47
CA ALA A 48 -30.33 -19.19 6.60
C ALA A 48 -31.16 -20.48 6.46
N LEU A 49 -32.01 -20.56 5.42
CA LEU A 49 -32.65 -21.80 4.95
C LEU A 49 -33.23 -21.62 3.52
N GLN A 50 -32.37 -21.72 2.50
CA GLN A 50 -32.78 -21.97 1.12
C GLN A 50 -31.86 -23.03 0.52
N GLU A 51 -32.39 -24.25 0.35
CA GLU A 51 -31.69 -25.33 -0.34
C GLU A 51 -31.76 -25.11 -1.85
N ILE A 52 -30.61 -24.96 -2.51
CA ILE A 52 -30.54 -24.94 -3.97
C ILE A 52 -30.63 -26.39 -4.46
N ARG A 53 -31.80 -26.78 -4.98
CA ARG A 53 -31.95 -28.07 -5.68
C ARG A 53 -31.13 -28.04 -6.99
N PRO A 54 -30.31 -29.06 -7.28
CA PRO A 54 -29.65 -29.16 -8.58
C PRO A 54 -30.67 -29.44 -9.69
N GLN A 55 -30.66 -28.65 -10.75
CA GLN A 55 -31.37 -28.99 -11.98
C GLN A 55 -30.62 -30.08 -12.73
N GLN A 56 -31.34 -31.09 -13.23
CA GLN A 56 -30.77 -32.10 -14.11
C GLN A 56 -30.59 -31.54 -15.53
N PHE A 57 -29.39 -31.64 -16.09
CA PHE A 57 -29.14 -31.39 -17.51
C PHE A 57 -29.49 -32.65 -18.32
N ASP A 58 -30.47 -32.57 -19.24
CA ASP A 58 -30.73 -33.66 -20.20
C ASP A 58 -29.60 -33.72 -21.25
N ARG A 59 -28.93 -34.86 -21.36
CA ARG A 59 -27.86 -35.11 -22.34
C ARG A 59 -28.42 -35.53 -23.71
N ARG A 60 -29.34 -34.77 -24.29
CA ARG A 60 -29.89 -35.03 -25.63
C ARG A 60 -30.06 -33.79 -26.51
N GLN A 61 -28.92 -33.21 -26.90
CA GLN A 61 -28.66 -32.74 -28.27
C GLN A 61 -27.21 -32.21 -28.40
N LEU A 62 -26.39 -32.87 -29.22
CA LEU A 62 -25.13 -32.34 -29.76
C LEU A 62 -24.98 -32.86 -31.21
N PRO A 63 -24.54 -32.01 -32.17
CA PRO A 63 -24.31 -32.44 -33.55
C PRO A 63 -23.03 -33.28 -33.68
N PRO A 64 -22.89 -34.12 -34.72
CA PRO A 64 -21.74 -35.01 -34.90
C PRO A 64 -20.47 -34.24 -35.31
N SER A 65 -19.34 -34.62 -34.71
CA SER A 65 -18.00 -34.12 -35.04
C SER A 65 -17.35 -34.92 -36.18
N ALA A 66 -16.64 -34.22 -37.08
CA ALA A 66 -15.83 -34.85 -38.13
C ALA A 66 -14.61 -35.61 -37.56
N PRO A 67 -14.10 -36.65 -38.24
CA PRO A 67 -13.01 -37.49 -37.75
C PRO A 67 -11.62 -36.87 -37.97
N CYS A 68 -10.67 -37.28 -37.13
CA CYS A 68 -9.22 -37.08 -37.33
C CYS A 68 -8.52 -38.46 -37.19
N PRO A 69 -7.40 -38.73 -37.89
CA PRO A 69 -6.93 -40.10 -38.13
C PRO A 69 -6.17 -40.72 -36.95
N SER A 70 -6.05 -42.04 -37.00
CA SER A 70 -5.45 -42.90 -35.97
C SER A 70 -3.94 -43.10 -36.14
N SER A 71 -3.22 -43.28 -35.01
CA SER A 71 -1.99 -44.07 -34.99
C SER A 71 -1.70 -44.69 -33.60
N LEU A 72 -1.37 -45.98 -33.63
CA LEU A 72 -0.46 -46.71 -32.74
C LEU A 72 -0.70 -46.70 -31.21
N ALA A 73 -1.55 -47.66 -30.82
CA ALA A 73 -1.47 -48.59 -29.68
C ALA A 73 -0.21 -48.59 -28.76
N ALA A 74 -0.46 -48.72 -27.45
CA ALA A 74 0.42 -49.43 -26.50
C ALA A 74 -0.36 -49.97 -25.27
N TYR A 75 -0.18 -51.27 -24.99
CA TYR A 75 -0.37 -52.00 -23.73
C TYR A 75 -1.67 -51.99 -22.91
N ALA A 76 -2.10 -53.20 -22.55
CA ALA A 76 -3.15 -53.53 -21.58
C ALA A 76 -2.59 -53.57 -20.15
N ASP A 77 -3.43 -53.40 -19.11
CA ASP A 77 -4.00 -54.53 -18.35
C ASP A 77 -4.97 -54.09 -17.23
N SER A 78 -5.68 -55.05 -16.65
CA SER A 78 -6.72 -54.90 -15.59
C SER A 78 -6.18 -55.40 -14.21
N PRO A 79 -6.93 -55.38 -13.06
CA PRO A 79 -8.36 -55.13 -12.86
C PRO A 79 -8.72 -54.16 -11.71
N ALA A 80 -9.99 -54.15 -11.31
CA ALA A 80 -10.59 -53.18 -10.39
C ALA A 80 -10.54 -53.55 -8.89
N ALA A 81 -10.39 -52.51 -8.07
CA ALA A 81 -10.89 -52.37 -6.69
C ALA A 81 -11.07 -50.86 -6.43
N GLY A 82 -11.94 -50.36 -5.54
CA GLY A 82 -12.96 -50.97 -4.69
C GLY A 82 -13.64 -49.83 -3.91
N LEU A 83 -14.98 -49.85 -3.76
CA LEU A 83 -15.70 -48.70 -3.19
C LEU A 83 -15.55 -48.60 -1.66
N HIS A 84 -14.92 -47.51 -1.19
CA HIS A 84 -14.96 -47.10 0.21
C HIS A 84 -15.35 -45.62 0.33
N GLN A 85 -16.51 -45.39 0.97
CA GLN A 85 -16.91 -44.06 1.43
C GLN A 85 -16.14 -43.73 2.72
N ALA A 86 -15.32 -42.69 2.68
CA ALA A 86 -14.64 -42.16 3.86
C ALA A 86 -15.24 -40.80 4.25
N THR A 87 -16.12 -40.79 5.25
CA THR A 87 -16.85 -39.59 5.70
C THR A 87 -15.96 -38.67 6.54
N LEU A 88 -15.20 -37.79 5.88
CA LEU A 88 -14.28 -36.86 6.56
C LEU A 88 -14.99 -35.60 7.08
N THR A 89 -15.45 -35.65 8.33
CA THR A 89 -16.00 -34.51 9.10
C THR A 89 -14.92 -33.57 9.63
N ALA A 90 -14.20 -32.90 8.72
CA ALA A 90 -13.14 -31.95 9.05
C ALA A 90 -13.65 -30.63 9.68
N SER A 91 -14.00 -30.67 10.97
CA SER A 91 -14.44 -29.49 11.75
C SER A 91 -13.25 -28.66 12.26
N THR A 92 -12.52 -28.02 11.34
CA THR A 92 -11.38 -27.16 11.67
C THR A 92 -11.87 -25.82 12.23
N ARG A 93 -11.90 -25.69 13.57
CA ARG A 93 -12.22 -24.41 14.22
C ARG A 93 -11.17 -23.35 13.87
N PHE A 94 -11.55 -22.34 13.08
CA PHE A 94 -10.76 -21.14 12.88
C PHE A 94 -10.65 -20.34 14.19
N GLY A 95 -9.66 -20.67 15.02
CA GLY A 95 -9.35 -19.95 16.23
C GLY A 95 -8.87 -18.53 15.91
N ARG A 96 -9.74 -17.52 16.16
CA ARG A 96 -9.38 -16.10 16.14
C ARG A 96 -8.26 -15.83 17.14
N HIS A 97 -7.02 -15.90 16.67
CA HIS A 97 -5.87 -15.39 17.40
C HIS A 97 -5.91 -13.88 17.36
N SER A 98 -6.56 -13.30 18.37
CA SER A 98 -6.49 -11.87 18.65
C SER A 98 -5.05 -11.53 19.02
N ILE A 99 -4.27 -11.04 18.05
CA ILE A 99 -2.94 -10.48 18.30
C ILE A 99 -3.16 -9.19 19.08
N GLY A 100 -3.19 -9.32 20.41
CA GLY A 100 -3.12 -8.18 21.32
C GLY A 100 -1.80 -7.42 21.13
N PRO A 101 -1.69 -6.18 21.62
CA PRO A 101 -0.46 -5.42 21.54
C PRO A 101 0.67 -6.22 22.22
N ARG A 102 1.66 -6.67 21.44
CA ARG A 102 2.94 -7.14 22.00
C ARG A 102 3.53 -5.95 22.75
N ASN A 103 3.67 -6.05 24.08
CA ASN A 103 4.50 -5.13 24.84
C ASN A 103 5.92 -5.25 24.32
N LEU A 104 6.32 -4.31 23.46
CA LEU A 104 7.70 -4.11 23.08
C LEU A 104 8.45 -3.73 24.35
N LYS A 105 9.18 -4.69 24.93
CA LYS A 105 10.32 -4.35 25.77
C LYS A 105 11.18 -3.39 24.96
N GLY A 106 11.60 -2.28 25.56
CA GLY A 106 12.39 -1.27 24.87
C GLY A 106 13.55 -1.90 24.14
N THR A 107 13.67 -1.62 22.85
CA THR A 107 14.85 -1.96 22.07
C THR A 107 16.05 -1.26 22.67
N ASP A 108 17.15 -2.00 22.87
CA ASP A 108 18.43 -1.39 23.22
C ASP A 108 18.84 -0.35 22.14
N MET A 109 19.57 0.67 22.55
CA MET A 109 19.96 1.80 21.70
C MET A 109 20.93 1.37 20.60
N ALA A 110 20.39 0.92 19.46
CA ALA A 110 21.16 0.64 18.26
C ALA A 110 21.73 1.91 17.60
N LYS A 111 22.87 1.76 16.92
CA LYS A 111 23.42 2.76 15.99
C LYS A 111 22.89 2.50 14.58
N VAL A 112 22.29 3.51 13.96
CA VAL A 112 21.58 3.36 12.68
C VAL A 112 22.00 4.44 11.68
N ALA A 113 22.47 4.03 10.50
CA ALA A 113 22.55 4.94 9.35
C ALA A 113 21.20 5.03 8.62
N PHE A 114 20.87 6.21 8.07
CA PHE A 114 19.80 6.34 7.08
C PHE A 114 20.28 7.07 5.81
N LEU A 115 20.15 6.41 4.67
CA LEU A 115 20.65 6.84 3.36
C LEU A 115 19.48 7.25 2.46
N GLY A 116 19.41 8.53 2.10
CA GLY A 116 18.36 9.08 1.25
C GLY A 116 17.21 9.70 2.05
N LEU A 117 17.16 11.03 2.04
CA LEU A 117 16.17 11.84 2.75
C LEU A 117 15.15 12.41 1.75
N GLY A 118 14.50 11.49 1.05
CA GLY A 118 13.33 11.75 0.21
C GLY A 118 12.05 11.94 1.04
N VAL A 119 10.92 12.05 0.34
CA VAL A 119 9.57 12.20 0.94
C VAL A 119 9.25 11.09 1.95
N MET A 120 9.75 9.87 1.70
CA MET A 120 9.60 8.72 2.60
C MET A 120 10.71 8.69 3.67
N GLY A 121 11.97 8.75 3.25
CA GLY A 121 13.13 8.55 4.14
C GLY A 121 13.31 9.61 5.23
N PHE A 122 12.97 10.87 4.95
CA PHE A 122 13.13 11.97 5.92
C PHE A 122 12.31 11.77 7.22
N PRO A 123 10.98 11.53 7.18
CA PRO A 123 10.22 11.19 8.39
C PRO A 123 10.54 9.80 8.96
N MET A 124 10.84 8.80 8.13
CA MET A 124 11.24 7.46 8.60
C MET A 124 12.49 7.54 9.50
N ALA A 125 13.52 8.26 9.07
CA ALA A 125 14.71 8.51 9.89
C ALA A 125 14.36 9.28 11.18
N GLY A 126 13.49 10.28 11.11
CA GLY A 126 13.04 11.04 12.28
C GLY A 126 12.37 10.18 13.35
N HIS A 127 11.66 9.12 12.96
CA HIS A 127 11.06 8.17 13.90
C HIS A 127 12.05 7.24 14.60
N LEU A 128 13.16 6.86 13.95
CA LEU A 128 14.22 6.08 14.62
C LEU A 128 14.74 6.81 15.88
N VAL A 129 14.87 8.13 15.80
CA VAL A 129 15.23 8.97 16.96
C VAL A 129 14.04 9.13 17.91
N LYS A 130 12.90 9.67 17.42
CA LYS A 130 11.82 10.14 18.30
C LYS A 130 10.92 9.04 18.88
N LYS A 131 10.90 7.84 18.30
CA LYS A 131 10.13 6.67 18.78
C LYS A 131 11.04 5.50 19.17
N GLY A 132 12.08 5.21 18.37
CA GLY A 132 13.03 4.12 18.62
C GLY A 132 14.12 4.44 19.66
N GLY A 133 14.42 5.73 19.88
CA GLY A 133 15.49 6.16 20.79
C GLY A 133 16.89 5.83 20.30
N HIS A 134 17.08 5.62 18.99
CA HIS A 134 18.33 5.16 18.38
C HIS A 134 19.34 6.30 18.13
N ASP A 135 20.63 5.96 18.08
CA ASP A 135 21.70 6.88 17.70
C ASP A 135 21.81 6.91 16.16
N VAL A 136 21.34 7.98 15.53
CA VAL A 136 21.13 8.04 14.07
C VAL A 136 22.14 8.95 13.36
N THR A 137 22.75 8.42 12.30
CA THR A 137 23.60 9.16 11.36
C THR A 137 22.92 9.19 9.99
N VAL A 138 22.74 10.36 9.36
CA VAL A 138 22.08 10.46 8.05
C VAL A 138 23.00 10.91 6.92
N TYR A 139 22.75 10.39 5.72
CA TYR A 139 23.34 10.86 4.46
C TYR A 139 22.24 11.15 3.43
N ASN A 140 22.45 12.19 2.62
CA ASN A 140 21.64 12.46 1.45
C ASN A 140 22.45 13.27 0.42
N ARG A 141 22.40 12.87 -0.87
CA ARG A 141 23.09 13.51 -2.02
C ARG A 141 22.97 15.04 -2.07
N THR A 142 21.86 15.60 -1.59
CA THR A 142 21.74 17.03 -1.28
C THR A 142 22.01 17.27 0.20
N ALA A 143 23.24 17.70 0.55
CA ALA A 143 23.69 17.84 1.94
C ALA A 143 22.80 18.74 2.81
N ALA A 144 22.21 19.79 2.23
CA ALA A 144 21.27 20.68 2.94
C ALA A 144 20.07 19.94 3.56
N LYS A 145 19.61 18.83 2.96
CA LYS A 145 18.55 17.99 3.55
C LYS A 145 19.04 17.20 4.77
N ALA A 146 20.29 16.72 4.75
CA ALA A 146 20.89 16.02 5.89
C ALA A 146 21.05 16.99 7.07
N LYS A 147 21.55 18.22 6.83
CA LYS A 147 21.61 19.25 7.86
C LYS A 147 20.22 19.60 8.40
N SER A 148 19.26 19.90 7.53
CA SER A 148 17.88 20.23 7.94
C SER A 148 17.19 19.11 8.72
N TRP A 149 17.53 17.84 8.46
CA TRP A 149 17.05 16.71 9.24
C TRP A 149 17.68 16.68 10.64
N ALA A 150 19.00 16.85 10.73
CA ALA A 150 19.72 16.84 12.00
C ALA A 150 19.31 18.02 12.90
N ASP A 151 19.12 19.21 12.30
CA ASP A 151 18.58 20.40 12.97
C ASP A 151 17.19 20.17 13.58
N GLN A 152 16.36 19.33 12.95
CA GLN A 152 14.97 19.08 13.36
C GLN A 152 14.84 17.93 14.38
N PHE A 153 15.52 16.81 14.15
CA PHE A 153 15.32 15.59 14.95
C PHE A 153 16.41 15.36 16.01
N GLY A 154 17.61 15.91 15.82
CA GLY A 154 18.80 15.54 16.56
C GLY A 154 19.41 14.24 16.01
N GLY A 155 20.72 14.24 15.80
CA GLY A 155 21.47 13.14 15.20
C GLY A 155 22.73 13.66 14.50
N ARG A 156 23.43 12.80 13.76
CA ARG A 156 24.65 13.15 13.01
C ARG A 156 24.40 13.19 11.50
N THR A 157 25.29 13.85 10.76
CA THR A 157 25.33 13.85 9.29
C THR A 157 26.69 13.37 8.80
N ALA A 158 26.72 12.68 7.68
CA ALA A 158 27.95 12.29 6.98
C ALA A 158 27.98 12.85 5.53
N ALA A 159 29.17 12.99 4.94
CA ALA A 159 29.35 13.47 3.57
C ALA A 159 29.15 12.35 2.53
N THR A 160 29.38 11.08 2.90
CA THR A 160 29.22 9.92 2.00
C THR A 160 28.37 8.78 2.61
N PRO A 161 27.84 7.85 1.79
CA PRO A 161 27.21 6.62 2.28
C PRO A 161 28.15 5.77 3.14
N ALA A 162 29.42 5.63 2.74
CA ALA A 162 30.46 4.91 3.50
C ALA A 162 30.69 5.53 4.89
N GLU A 163 30.85 6.85 4.97
CA GLU A 163 31.01 7.55 6.26
C GLU A 163 29.79 7.37 7.17
N ALA A 164 28.57 7.42 6.62
CA ALA A 164 27.35 7.19 7.39
C ALA A 164 27.27 5.75 7.93
N ALA A 165 27.62 4.77 7.09
CA ALA A 165 27.51 3.34 7.38
C ALA A 165 28.56 2.81 8.37
N LYS A 166 29.67 3.54 8.56
CA LYS A 166 30.77 3.14 9.43
C LYS A 166 30.31 2.92 10.88
N ASP A 167 30.75 1.80 11.47
CA ASP A 167 30.51 1.38 12.85
C ASP A 167 29.03 1.20 13.28
N GLN A 168 28.07 1.38 12.37
CA GLN A 168 26.63 1.23 12.66
C GLN A 168 26.22 -0.24 12.82
N ASP A 169 25.15 -0.50 13.57
CA ASP A 169 24.54 -1.83 13.71
C ASP A 169 23.56 -2.10 12.55
N PHE A 170 22.86 -1.06 12.11
CA PHE A 170 21.95 -1.08 10.97
C PHE A 170 22.28 0.04 9.98
N VAL A 171 22.09 -0.23 8.69
CA VAL A 171 22.20 0.77 7.63
C VAL A 171 20.93 0.69 6.78
N MET A 172 20.10 1.72 6.84
CA MET A 172 18.81 1.78 6.14
C MET A 172 18.92 2.67 4.90
N ALA A 173 18.23 2.33 3.82
CA ALA A 173 18.18 3.15 2.61
C ALA A 173 16.75 3.39 2.11
N CYS A 174 16.50 4.54 1.50
CA CYS A 174 15.25 4.83 0.78
C CYS A 174 15.53 5.84 -0.35
N VAL A 175 15.87 5.34 -1.53
CA VAL A 175 16.31 6.15 -2.69
C VAL A 175 15.35 5.99 -3.89
N GLY A 176 15.73 6.48 -5.08
CA GLY A 176 14.83 6.60 -6.23
C GLY A 176 14.58 5.30 -7.01
N ASN A 177 15.65 4.55 -7.28
CA ASN A 177 15.64 3.37 -8.15
C ASN A 177 16.89 2.48 -7.95
N ASP A 178 16.92 1.35 -8.66
CA ASP A 178 18.01 0.37 -8.78
C ASP A 178 19.43 0.94 -9.04
N HIS A 179 19.55 2.09 -9.72
CA HIS A 179 20.85 2.75 -9.95
C HIS A 179 21.25 3.63 -8.76
N ASP A 180 20.33 4.47 -8.25
CA ASP A 180 20.56 5.23 -7.02
C ASP A 180 20.91 4.30 -5.85
N LEU A 181 20.31 3.10 -5.80
CA LEU A 181 20.54 2.10 -4.74
C LEU A 181 21.94 1.48 -4.83
N ARG A 182 22.38 1.03 -6.01
CA ARG A 182 23.77 0.58 -6.22
C ARG A 182 24.78 1.69 -5.88
N ALA A 183 24.50 2.92 -6.29
CA ALA A 183 25.37 4.07 -6.02
C ALA A 183 25.56 4.37 -4.52
N VAL A 184 24.58 4.07 -3.65
CA VAL A 184 24.74 4.21 -2.18
C VAL A 184 25.18 2.93 -1.46
N THR A 185 25.25 1.79 -2.14
CA THR A 185 25.65 0.49 -1.54
C THR A 185 27.01 0.02 -2.02
N THR A 186 27.17 -0.22 -3.33
CA THR A 186 28.33 -0.90 -3.94
C THR A 186 29.16 -0.02 -4.88
N GLY A 187 28.77 1.24 -5.09
CA GLY A 187 29.63 2.26 -5.72
C GLY A 187 30.84 2.64 -4.85
N ASP A 188 31.73 3.48 -5.39
CA ASP A 188 33.06 3.78 -4.82
C ASP A 188 33.00 4.30 -3.36
N ASP A 189 32.11 5.27 -3.08
CA ASP A 189 31.82 5.80 -1.74
C ASP A 189 30.63 5.07 -1.04
N GLY A 190 30.30 3.87 -1.51
CA GLY A 190 29.13 3.09 -1.11
C GLY A 190 29.21 2.51 0.31
N ALA A 191 28.06 2.36 0.95
CA ALA A 191 27.95 1.88 2.33
C ALA A 191 28.64 0.54 2.59
N PHE A 192 28.61 -0.38 1.61
CA PHE A 192 29.13 -1.75 1.79
C PHE A 192 30.66 -1.79 1.98
N ALA A 193 31.39 -0.75 1.56
CA ALA A 193 32.83 -0.62 1.77
C ALA A 193 33.21 -0.29 3.23
N ALA A 194 32.27 0.21 4.04
CA ALA A 194 32.52 0.68 5.42
C ALA A 194 31.65 -0.01 6.48
N MET A 195 30.68 -0.84 6.10
CA MET A 195 29.87 -1.63 7.02
C MET A 195 30.71 -2.66 7.78
N LYS A 196 30.49 -2.77 9.10
CA LYS A 196 31.13 -3.78 9.95
C LYS A 196 30.49 -5.16 9.76
N SER A 197 31.28 -6.21 9.98
CA SER A 197 30.77 -7.58 10.02
C SER A 197 29.65 -7.74 11.07
N GLY A 198 28.62 -8.52 10.75
CA GLY A 198 27.46 -8.76 11.62
C GLY A 198 26.40 -7.63 11.66
N ALA A 199 26.63 -6.51 10.97
CA ALA A 199 25.62 -5.48 10.76
C ALA A 199 24.48 -5.94 9.81
N ILE A 200 23.46 -5.10 9.63
CA ILE A 200 22.33 -5.38 8.74
C ILE A 200 22.03 -4.17 7.85
N PHE A 201 22.04 -4.38 6.53
CA PHE A 201 21.52 -3.41 5.57
C PHE A 201 20.01 -3.65 5.34
N VAL A 202 19.22 -2.57 5.26
CA VAL A 202 17.77 -2.63 5.06
C VAL A 202 17.35 -1.66 3.96
N ASP A 203 16.93 -2.18 2.80
CA ASP A 203 16.49 -1.36 1.67
C ASP A 203 14.98 -1.13 1.68
N HIS A 204 14.53 0.11 1.86
CA HIS A 204 13.13 0.52 1.72
C HIS A 204 12.80 1.10 0.33
N THR A 205 13.77 1.12 -0.59
CA THR A 205 13.55 1.50 -1.99
C THR A 205 12.58 0.51 -2.63
N THR A 206 11.76 0.99 -3.59
CA THR A 206 11.04 0.07 -4.49
C THR A 206 11.92 -0.16 -5.72
N ALA A 207 12.51 -1.34 -5.81
CA ALA A 207 13.55 -1.72 -6.76
C ALA A 207 13.23 -3.09 -7.38
N SER A 208 14.04 -3.56 -8.33
CA SER A 208 13.88 -4.93 -8.84
C SER A 208 14.26 -6.00 -7.79
N ALA A 209 13.61 -7.16 -7.89
CA ALA A 209 13.97 -8.35 -7.11
C ALA A 209 15.34 -8.94 -7.54
N GLU A 210 15.89 -8.48 -8.65
CA GLU A 210 17.24 -8.79 -9.13
C GLU A 210 18.29 -8.02 -8.30
N VAL A 211 18.13 -6.69 -8.15
CA VAL A 211 19.01 -5.88 -7.30
C VAL A 211 18.97 -6.31 -5.84
N ALA A 212 17.80 -6.69 -5.31
CA ALA A 212 17.70 -7.23 -3.95
C ALA A 212 18.59 -8.49 -3.76
N ARG A 213 18.67 -9.38 -4.75
CA ARG A 213 19.49 -10.61 -4.71
C ARG A 213 20.97 -10.33 -4.96
N GLU A 214 21.28 -9.37 -5.84
CA GLU A 214 22.64 -8.88 -6.09
C GLU A 214 23.27 -8.31 -4.80
N LEU A 215 22.52 -7.46 -4.09
CA LEU A 215 22.98 -6.82 -2.87
C LEU A 215 23.02 -7.78 -1.68
N ASP A 216 22.12 -8.77 -1.59
CA ASP A 216 22.19 -9.84 -0.58
C ASP A 216 23.44 -10.72 -0.75
N ALA A 217 23.79 -11.08 -1.99
CA ALA A 217 25.01 -11.81 -2.29
C ALA A 217 26.27 -10.99 -1.96
N ALA A 218 26.27 -9.69 -2.28
CA ALA A 218 27.39 -8.80 -1.97
C ALA A 218 27.55 -8.57 -0.45
N ALA A 219 26.46 -8.36 0.28
CA ALA A 219 26.44 -8.22 1.74
C ALA A 219 26.95 -9.50 2.43
N THR A 220 26.43 -10.66 2.02
CA THR A 220 26.84 -11.98 2.54
C THR A 220 28.34 -12.21 2.34
N LYS A 221 28.88 -11.86 1.16
CA LYS A 221 30.32 -11.95 0.87
C LYS A 221 31.16 -11.00 1.75
N ALA A 222 30.62 -9.85 2.13
CA ALA A 222 31.25 -8.89 3.03
C ALA A 222 31.03 -9.19 4.53
N GLY A 223 30.32 -10.26 4.88
CA GLY A 223 30.15 -10.72 6.26
C GLY A 223 29.12 -9.95 7.07
N PHE A 224 28.14 -9.30 6.41
CA PHE A 224 26.96 -8.70 7.04
C PHE A 224 25.67 -9.14 6.31
N ALA A 225 24.50 -8.87 6.87
CA ALA A 225 23.23 -9.32 6.29
C ALA A 225 22.51 -8.21 5.50
N PHE A 226 21.61 -8.60 4.61
CA PHE A 226 20.74 -7.70 3.84
C PHE A 226 19.26 -8.07 4.05
N ILE A 227 18.39 -7.08 3.88
CA ILE A 227 16.93 -7.23 3.85
C ILE A 227 16.38 -6.25 2.79
N ASP A 228 15.67 -6.74 1.78
CA ASP A 228 14.80 -5.88 0.97
C ASP A 228 13.46 -5.69 1.70
N ALA A 229 13.19 -4.47 2.13
CA ALA A 229 12.07 -4.08 2.98
C ALA A 229 11.22 -2.93 2.40
N PRO A 230 10.80 -2.98 1.11
CA PRO A 230 9.96 -1.93 0.50
C PRO A 230 8.65 -1.68 1.24
N VAL A 231 8.17 -0.44 1.14
CA VAL A 231 7.10 0.08 2.00
C VAL A 231 5.80 0.44 1.25
N SER A 232 4.69 0.48 1.99
CA SER A 232 3.37 0.94 1.54
C SER A 232 2.69 1.80 2.62
N GLY A 233 1.83 2.71 2.20
CA GLY A 233 1.21 3.75 3.05
C GLY A 233 1.50 5.20 2.61
N GLY A 234 2.46 5.41 1.70
CA GLY A 234 2.81 6.72 1.15
C GLY A 234 3.35 7.73 2.16
N GLN A 235 3.45 9.00 1.76
CA GLN A 235 3.98 10.10 2.58
C GLN A 235 3.32 10.18 3.96
N ALA A 236 1.98 10.26 4.00
CA ALA A 236 1.23 10.31 5.26
C ALA A 236 1.46 9.08 6.16
N GLY A 237 1.66 7.90 5.57
CA GLY A 237 2.04 6.69 6.31
C GLY A 237 3.44 6.79 6.92
N ALA A 238 4.38 7.43 6.24
CA ALA A 238 5.75 7.67 6.71
C ALA A 238 5.82 8.75 7.79
N GLU A 239 5.10 9.87 7.61
CA GLU A 239 5.03 11.01 8.56
C GLU A 239 4.38 10.65 9.90
N ASN A 240 3.35 9.79 9.86
CA ASN A 240 2.73 9.25 11.07
C ASN A 240 3.50 8.04 11.65
N GLY A 241 4.40 7.44 10.85
CA GLY A 241 5.15 6.23 11.18
C GLY A 241 4.24 5.04 11.43
N VAL A 242 3.40 4.75 10.43
CA VAL A 242 2.40 3.67 10.43
C VAL A 242 2.46 2.84 9.15
N LEU A 243 3.64 2.78 8.51
CA LEU A 243 3.86 2.07 7.25
C LEU A 243 3.60 0.56 7.35
N THR A 244 3.30 -0.06 6.22
CA THR A 244 3.42 -1.50 6.01
C THR A 244 4.74 -1.79 5.31
N VAL A 245 5.54 -2.71 5.86
CA VAL A 245 6.88 -3.07 5.41
C VAL A 245 6.92 -4.54 5.01
N MET A 246 7.40 -4.82 3.79
CA MET A 246 7.37 -6.14 3.16
C MET A 246 8.81 -6.65 3.04
N CYS A 247 9.22 -7.59 3.89
CA CYS A 247 10.63 -8.00 3.98
C CYS A 247 10.93 -9.30 3.21
N GLY A 248 12.02 -9.30 2.44
CA GLY A 248 12.76 -10.48 2.00
C GLY A 248 14.12 -10.52 2.70
N GLY A 249 14.60 -11.72 3.06
CA GLY A 249 15.90 -11.90 3.74
C GLY A 249 15.94 -13.19 4.58
N SER A 250 16.90 -13.28 5.51
CA SER A 250 16.97 -14.40 6.46
C SER A 250 16.18 -14.13 7.75
N ASP A 251 15.63 -15.19 8.38
CA ASP A 251 14.91 -15.08 9.67
C ASP A 251 15.76 -14.39 10.75
N GLY A 252 17.06 -14.72 10.82
CA GLY A 252 17.99 -14.18 11.80
C GLY A 252 18.32 -12.69 11.60
N ALA A 253 18.30 -12.19 10.36
CA ALA A 253 18.40 -10.76 10.07
C ALA A 253 17.07 -10.05 10.37
N TYR A 254 15.95 -10.62 9.90
CA TYR A 254 14.61 -10.09 10.13
C TYR A 254 14.28 -9.94 11.61
N ALA A 255 14.57 -10.95 12.44
CA ALA A 255 14.28 -10.92 13.88
C ALA A 255 15.03 -9.78 14.62
N LYS A 256 16.18 -9.34 14.10
CA LYS A 256 16.94 -8.19 14.60
C LYS A 256 16.41 -6.86 14.04
N ALA A 257 15.92 -6.84 12.81
CA ALA A 257 15.45 -5.64 12.13
C ALA A 257 13.98 -5.26 12.43
N GLU A 258 13.07 -6.23 12.62
CA GLU A 258 11.65 -5.99 12.96
C GLU A 258 11.48 -4.96 14.10
N PRO A 259 12.21 -5.06 15.23
CA PRO A 259 12.07 -4.11 16.33
C PRO A 259 12.52 -2.68 16.01
N VAL A 260 13.54 -2.50 15.16
CA VAL A 260 14.03 -1.17 14.74
C VAL A 260 13.07 -0.55 13.72
N ILE A 261 12.62 -1.36 12.75
CA ILE A 261 11.62 -1.01 11.73
C ILE A 261 10.28 -0.58 12.36
N ALA A 262 9.90 -1.16 13.50
CA ALA A 262 8.69 -0.81 14.25
C ALA A 262 8.62 0.68 14.67
N SER A 263 9.73 1.41 14.65
CA SER A 263 9.75 2.87 14.86
C SER A 263 8.83 3.63 13.88
N TYR A 264 8.74 3.19 12.62
CA TYR A 264 7.95 3.85 11.57
C TYR A 264 6.93 2.92 10.89
N ALA A 265 6.81 1.66 11.35
CA ALA A 265 5.93 0.65 10.79
C ALA A 265 4.80 0.26 11.75
N ARG A 266 3.56 0.19 11.24
CA ARG A 266 2.44 -0.49 11.92
C ARG A 266 2.46 -1.99 11.67
N MET A 267 2.97 -2.41 10.51
CA MET A 267 3.06 -3.80 10.09
C MET A 267 4.42 -4.04 9.45
N CYS A 268 5.14 -5.07 9.91
CA CYS A 268 6.35 -5.59 9.29
C CYS A 268 6.17 -7.11 9.12
N LYS A 269 6.66 -7.69 8.02
CA LYS A 269 6.56 -9.13 7.80
C LYS A 269 7.65 -9.67 6.87
N LEU A 270 8.35 -10.72 7.31
CA LEU A 270 9.17 -11.56 6.44
C LEU A 270 8.29 -12.45 5.56
N LEU A 271 8.62 -12.48 4.27
CA LEU A 271 7.84 -13.08 3.17
C LEU A 271 8.69 -14.03 2.28
N GLY A 272 9.90 -14.38 2.74
CA GLY A 272 10.83 -15.29 2.06
C GLY A 272 12.26 -14.72 2.03
N PRO A 273 13.15 -15.32 1.21
CA PRO A 273 14.53 -14.85 1.04
C PRO A 273 14.63 -13.51 0.31
N ALA A 274 15.84 -13.02 0.06
CA ALA A 274 16.06 -11.75 -0.63
C ALA A 274 15.36 -11.68 -2.00
N GLY A 275 14.71 -10.54 -2.24
CA GLY A 275 13.82 -10.27 -3.36
C GLY A 275 12.34 -10.58 -3.08
N SER A 276 11.98 -11.32 -2.02
CA SER A 276 10.56 -11.54 -1.66
C SER A 276 9.85 -10.26 -1.22
N GLY A 277 10.55 -9.30 -0.64
CA GLY A 277 10.00 -7.99 -0.30
C GLY A 277 9.62 -7.21 -1.55
N GLN A 278 10.56 -7.08 -2.50
CA GLN A 278 10.32 -6.44 -3.80
C GLN A 278 9.23 -7.16 -4.61
N LEU A 279 9.21 -8.50 -4.65
CA LEU A 279 8.13 -9.25 -5.31
C LEU A 279 6.76 -8.99 -4.68
N THR A 280 6.67 -8.92 -3.35
CA THR A 280 5.41 -8.56 -2.67
C THR A 280 5.01 -7.12 -2.98
N LYS A 281 5.98 -6.19 -3.02
CA LYS A 281 5.74 -4.81 -3.41
C LYS A 281 5.22 -4.71 -4.84
N MET A 282 5.75 -5.49 -5.79
CA MET A 282 5.22 -5.56 -7.16
C MET A 282 3.74 -5.98 -7.17
N VAL A 283 3.36 -7.01 -6.42
CA VAL A 283 1.94 -7.42 -6.26
C VAL A 283 1.09 -6.27 -5.69
N ASN A 284 1.57 -5.56 -4.66
CA ASN A 284 0.89 -4.38 -4.10
C ASN A 284 0.69 -3.28 -5.16
N GLN A 285 1.71 -2.96 -5.98
CA GLN A 285 1.59 -1.92 -7.01
C GLN A 285 0.67 -2.34 -8.17
N ILE A 286 0.68 -3.62 -8.57
CA ILE A 286 -0.26 -4.18 -9.56
C ILE A 286 -1.71 -4.03 -9.09
N CYS A 287 -2.01 -4.40 -7.84
CA CYS A 287 -3.34 -4.24 -7.26
C CYS A 287 -3.77 -2.77 -7.17
N ILE A 288 -2.88 -1.87 -6.75
CA ILE A 288 -3.17 -0.43 -6.69
C ILE A 288 -3.48 0.13 -8.09
N ALA A 289 -2.70 -0.21 -9.11
CA ALA A 289 -2.91 0.30 -10.47
C ALA A 289 -4.32 -0.04 -11.01
N GLY A 290 -4.78 -1.29 -10.85
CA GLY A 290 -6.13 -1.69 -11.24
C GLY A 290 -7.22 -0.98 -10.43
N LEU A 291 -7.06 -0.86 -9.12
CA LEU A 291 -8.03 -0.21 -8.23
C LEU A 291 -8.18 1.30 -8.52
N VAL A 292 -7.08 2.01 -8.81
CA VAL A 292 -7.14 3.44 -9.14
C VAL A 292 -7.79 3.66 -10.50
N GLN A 293 -7.46 2.86 -11.53
CA GLN A 293 -8.12 2.99 -12.84
C GLN A 293 -9.62 2.69 -12.77
N GLY A 294 -10.03 1.63 -12.07
CA GLY A 294 -11.45 1.32 -11.88
C GLY A 294 -12.22 2.40 -11.12
N LEU A 295 -11.56 3.05 -10.14
CA LEU A 295 -12.12 4.23 -9.47
C LEU A 295 -12.23 5.45 -10.41
N SER A 296 -11.23 5.70 -11.25
CA SER A 296 -11.26 6.78 -12.24
C SER A 296 -12.40 6.60 -13.26
N GLU A 297 -12.59 5.39 -13.78
CA GLU A 297 -13.71 5.07 -14.68
C GLU A 297 -15.06 5.18 -13.97
N GLY A 298 -15.18 4.69 -12.73
CA GLY A 298 -16.40 4.78 -11.93
C GLY A 298 -16.81 6.22 -11.61
N ILE A 299 -15.85 7.08 -11.24
CA ILE A 299 -16.10 8.52 -11.02
C ILE A 299 -16.48 9.21 -12.33
N HIS A 300 -15.78 8.92 -13.43
CA HIS A 300 -16.10 9.51 -14.73
C HIS A 300 -17.50 9.11 -15.20
N PHE A 301 -17.88 7.83 -15.07
CA PHE A 301 -19.23 7.36 -15.36
C PHE A 301 -20.28 8.06 -14.50
N ALA A 302 -20.05 8.19 -13.18
CA ALA A 302 -20.95 8.90 -12.27
C ALA A 302 -21.15 10.37 -12.69
N LYS A 303 -20.06 11.09 -13.05
CA LYS A 303 -20.13 12.45 -13.59
C LYS A 303 -20.95 12.51 -14.89
N LYS A 304 -20.69 11.62 -15.85
CA LYS A 304 -21.44 11.57 -17.14
C LYS A 304 -22.92 11.15 -16.97
N ALA A 305 -23.24 10.39 -15.92
CA ALA A 305 -24.60 10.01 -15.54
C ALA A 305 -25.34 11.06 -14.69
N GLY A 306 -24.71 12.20 -14.37
CA GLY A 306 -25.31 13.26 -13.56
C GLY A 306 -25.49 12.93 -12.06
N LEU A 307 -24.73 11.96 -11.56
CA LEU A 307 -24.78 11.53 -10.16
C LEU A 307 -23.82 12.35 -9.27
N ASP A 308 -24.18 12.57 -8.01
CA ASP A 308 -23.23 13.06 -7.01
C ASP A 308 -22.19 11.96 -6.73
N VAL A 309 -20.99 12.18 -7.25
CA VAL A 309 -19.80 11.33 -7.08
C VAL A 309 -19.52 11.06 -5.60
N ASN A 310 -19.68 12.04 -4.71
CA ASN A 310 -19.38 11.86 -3.29
C ASN A 310 -20.41 10.94 -2.65
N ALA A 311 -21.72 11.19 -2.84
CA ALA A 311 -22.77 10.30 -2.34
C ALA A 311 -22.68 8.88 -2.93
N VAL A 312 -22.32 8.74 -4.22
CA VAL A 312 -22.09 7.43 -4.85
C VAL A 312 -20.94 6.69 -4.15
N ILE A 313 -19.76 7.29 -4.05
CA ILE A 313 -18.58 6.61 -3.51
C ILE A 313 -18.69 6.38 -2.00
N ASP A 314 -19.19 7.36 -1.21
CA ASP A 314 -19.43 7.18 0.23
C ASP A 314 -20.44 6.04 0.49
N THR A 315 -21.39 5.78 -0.43
CA THR A 315 -22.29 4.61 -0.41
C THR A 315 -21.59 3.30 -0.81
N ILE A 316 -21.05 3.21 -2.03
CA ILE A 316 -20.55 1.92 -2.55
C ILE A 316 -19.24 1.47 -1.91
N SER A 317 -18.48 2.37 -1.27
CA SER A 317 -17.32 2.04 -0.43
C SER A 317 -17.68 1.26 0.85
N LYS A 318 -18.97 1.03 1.14
CA LYS A 318 -19.42 0.16 2.24
C LYS A 318 -19.81 -1.26 1.77
N GLY A 319 -19.77 -1.51 0.46
CA GLY A 319 -20.07 -2.79 -0.17
C GLY A 319 -18.83 -3.49 -0.74
N ALA A 320 -19.04 -4.52 -1.58
CA ALA A 320 -17.98 -5.35 -2.14
C ALA A 320 -16.98 -4.61 -3.07
N ALA A 321 -17.27 -3.37 -3.46
CA ALA A 321 -16.36 -2.53 -4.24
C ALA A 321 -15.27 -1.85 -3.38
N GLN A 322 -15.37 -1.91 -2.04
CA GLN A 322 -14.51 -1.16 -1.11
C GLN A 322 -13.02 -1.28 -1.44
N SER A 323 -12.33 -0.15 -1.37
CA SER A 323 -10.88 -0.07 -1.44
C SER A 323 -10.37 1.16 -0.68
N TRP A 324 -9.11 1.10 -0.26
CA TRP A 324 -8.45 2.26 0.35
C TRP A 324 -8.46 3.49 -0.57
N GLN A 325 -8.36 3.28 -1.89
CA GLN A 325 -8.38 4.36 -2.89
C GLN A 325 -9.74 5.06 -2.91
N MET A 326 -10.85 4.32 -2.84
CA MET A 326 -12.17 4.92 -2.70
C MET A 326 -12.26 5.77 -1.44
N GLU A 327 -11.80 5.27 -0.30
CA GLU A 327 -11.87 6.02 0.97
C GLU A 327 -10.94 7.25 1.01
N ASN A 328 -9.81 7.24 0.30
CA ASN A 328 -8.72 8.22 0.48
C ASN A 328 -8.36 9.05 -0.77
N ARG A 329 -9.08 8.88 -1.90
CA ARG A 329 -8.83 9.65 -3.16
C ARG A 329 -10.07 10.20 -3.85
N HIS A 330 -11.28 9.68 -3.63
CA HIS A 330 -12.42 10.07 -4.48
C HIS A 330 -12.74 11.57 -4.44
N LYS A 331 -12.59 12.23 -3.28
CA LYS A 331 -12.90 13.67 -3.13
C LYS A 331 -11.89 14.54 -3.88
N THR A 332 -10.59 14.24 -3.78
CA THR A 332 -9.55 14.96 -4.53
C THR A 332 -9.60 14.70 -6.03
N MET A 333 -9.96 13.47 -6.45
CA MET A 333 -10.27 13.16 -7.85
C MET A 333 -11.46 13.96 -8.38
N ASN A 334 -12.58 13.97 -7.65
CA ASN A 334 -13.78 14.70 -8.03
C ASN A 334 -13.50 16.19 -8.23
N ASP A 335 -12.75 16.78 -7.29
CA ASP A 335 -12.26 18.16 -7.26
C ASP A 335 -11.18 18.49 -8.33
N GLY A 336 -10.63 17.50 -9.04
CA GLY A 336 -9.53 17.70 -10.00
C GLY A 336 -8.18 18.08 -9.37
N LYS A 337 -7.96 17.76 -8.09
CA LYS A 337 -6.75 18.13 -7.32
C LYS A 337 -5.81 16.94 -7.20
N TYR A 338 -4.55 17.10 -7.60
CA TYR A 338 -3.59 15.99 -7.64
C TYR A 338 -2.17 16.30 -7.15
N ASP A 339 -1.86 17.53 -6.70
CA ASP A 339 -0.50 17.96 -6.32
C ASP A 339 -0.07 17.47 -4.91
N PHE A 340 -0.12 16.16 -4.68
CA PHE A 340 0.25 15.50 -3.42
C PHE A 340 0.67 14.03 -3.66
N GLY A 341 0.99 13.31 -2.58
CA GLY A 341 0.95 11.84 -2.57
C GLY A 341 2.02 11.13 -3.41
N PHE A 342 1.62 10.17 -4.24
CA PHE A 342 2.54 9.30 -4.99
C PHE A 342 2.54 9.65 -6.47
N ALA A 343 3.61 10.29 -6.93
CA ALA A 343 3.67 10.85 -8.28
C ALA A 343 3.62 9.79 -9.41
N VAL A 344 2.95 10.13 -10.51
CA VAL A 344 2.81 9.29 -11.72
C VAL A 344 4.16 8.72 -12.19
N GLU A 345 5.24 9.51 -12.24
CA GLU A 345 6.55 9.00 -12.69
C GLU A 345 7.11 7.86 -11.82
N TRP A 346 6.80 7.85 -10.52
CA TRP A 346 7.22 6.76 -9.62
C TRP A 346 6.36 5.51 -9.82
N MET A 347 5.07 5.67 -10.11
CA MET A 347 4.20 4.56 -10.48
C MET A 347 4.61 3.98 -11.84
N ARG A 348 4.86 4.80 -12.86
CA ARG A 348 5.47 4.40 -14.15
C ARG A 348 6.75 3.56 -13.93
N LYS A 349 7.63 4.01 -13.03
CA LYS A 349 8.86 3.28 -12.67
C LYS A 349 8.55 1.94 -11.97
N ASP A 350 7.64 1.91 -11.00
CA ASP A 350 7.22 0.67 -10.31
C ASP A 350 6.57 -0.33 -11.28
N LEU A 351 5.67 0.12 -12.16
CA LEU A 351 5.00 -0.73 -13.14
C LEU A 351 5.98 -1.27 -14.20
N SER A 352 7.00 -0.49 -14.58
CA SER A 352 8.05 -0.99 -15.49
C SER A 352 8.86 -2.15 -14.87
N ILE A 353 9.09 -2.12 -13.55
CA ILE A 353 9.72 -3.22 -12.79
C ILE A 353 8.77 -4.44 -12.76
N CYS A 354 7.48 -4.24 -12.45
CA CYS A 354 6.48 -5.32 -12.47
C CYS A 354 6.41 -6.01 -13.84
N LEU A 355 6.39 -5.23 -14.93
CA LEU A 355 6.34 -5.73 -16.31
C LEU A 355 7.67 -6.40 -16.74
N ALA A 356 8.81 -5.99 -16.19
CA ALA A 356 10.08 -6.67 -16.41
C ALA A 356 10.15 -8.03 -15.70
N GLU A 357 9.72 -8.11 -14.43
CA GLU A 357 9.70 -9.37 -13.68
C GLU A 357 8.65 -10.35 -14.23
N SER A 358 7.51 -9.85 -14.72
CA SER A 358 6.49 -10.64 -15.42
C SER A 358 7.04 -11.40 -16.63
N ARG A 359 7.95 -10.79 -17.40
CA ARG A 359 8.65 -11.45 -18.51
C ARG A 359 9.65 -12.52 -18.05
N ARG A 360 10.12 -12.47 -16.79
CA ARG A 360 11.04 -13.47 -16.20
C ARG A 360 10.31 -14.63 -15.54
N ASN A 361 9.19 -14.39 -14.88
CA ASN A 361 8.44 -15.41 -14.13
C ASN A 361 7.22 -15.98 -14.89
N GLY A 362 6.89 -15.44 -16.07
CA GLY A 362 5.78 -15.91 -16.92
C GLY A 362 4.40 -15.34 -16.55
N ALA A 363 4.30 -14.41 -15.60
CA ALA A 363 3.03 -13.80 -15.22
C ALA A 363 2.48 -12.88 -16.33
N SER A 364 1.20 -13.01 -16.64
CA SER A 364 0.50 -12.13 -17.60
C SER A 364 -0.12 -10.94 -16.88
N LEU A 365 0.29 -9.72 -17.27
CA LEU A 365 -0.12 -8.45 -16.62
C LEU A 365 -0.81 -7.46 -17.60
N PRO A 366 -1.86 -7.85 -18.34
CA PRO A 366 -2.46 -7.03 -19.39
C PRO A 366 -3.09 -5.73 -18.86
N VAL A 367 -3.79 -5.79 -17.72
CA VAL A 367 -4.36 -4.60 -17.07
C VAL A 367 -3.27 -3.65 -16.59
N THR A 368 -2.16 -4.18 -16.07
CA THR A 368 -1.01 -3.37 -15.63
C THR A 368 -0.36 -2.64 -16.80
N ALA A 369 -0.18 -3.30 -17.95
CA ALA A 369 0.34 -2.68 -19.17
C ALA A 369 -0.60 -1.59 -19.73
N LEU A 370 -1.91 -1.80 -19.67
CA LEU A 370 -2.91 -0.82 -20.08
C LEU A 370 -2.90 0.42 -19.16
N VAL A 371 -2.86 0.23 -17.84
CA VAL A 371 -2.80 1.33 -16.87
C VAL A 371 -1.45 2.06 -16.92
N ASP A 372 -0.35 1.36 -17.21
CA ASP A 372 0.95 1.97 -17.50
C ASP A 372 0.85 2.92 -18.71
N ALA A 373 0.23 2.48 -19.82
CA ALA A 373 0.00 3.33 -20.99
C ALA A 373 -0.89 4.55 -20.66
N PHE A 374 -1.94 4.38 -19.88
CA PHE A 374 -2.77 5.49 -19.37
C PHE A 374 -1.97 6.50 -18.51
N TYR A 375 -1.01 6.04 -17.70
CA TYR A 375 -0.11 6.95 -16.99
C TYR A 375 0.80 7.74 -17.94
N ALA A 376 1.22 7.17 -19.07
CA ALA A 376 1.96 7.92 -20.10
C ALA A 376 1.07 8.93 -20.86
N GLU A 377 -0.24 8.75 -20.90
CA GLU A 377 -1.17 9.82 -21.29
C GLU A 377 -1.18 10.95 -20.24
N VAL A 378 -1.21 10.60 -18.95
CA VAL A 378 -1.16 11.60 -17.85
C VAL A 378 0.15 12.40 -17.86
N GLU A 379 1.30 11.77 -18.14
CA GLU A 379 2.58 12.48 -18.29
C GLU A 379 2.57 13.49 -19.45
N LYS A 380 1.98 13.14 -20.61
CA LYS A 380 1.85 14.01 -21.79
C LYS A 380 1.00 15.26 -21.55
N ILE A 381 0.15 15.26 -20.53
CA ILE A 381 -0.72 16.40 -20.18
C ILE A 381 -0.16 17.26 -19.04
N GLY A 382 1.11 17.05 -18.69
CA GLY A 382 1.81 17.75 -17.59
C GLY A 382 1.77 17.01 -16.24
N GLY A 383 0.95 15.97 -16.11
CA GLY A 383 0.66 15.28 -14.86
C GLY A 383 1.75 14.38 -14.28
N ARG A 384 3.00 14.48 -14.76
CA ARG A 384 4.14 13.65 -14.33
C ARG A 384 4.35 13.65 -12.81
N ARG A 385 4.06 14.78 -12.15
CA ARG A 385 4.25 15.00 -10.71
C ARG A 385 2.97 14.87 -9.87
N TRP A 386 1.82 14.65 -10.50
CA TRP A 386 0.53 14.45 -9.84
C TRP A 386 0.41 13.08 -9.18
N ASP A 387 -0.40 12.97 -8.13
CA ASP A 387 -0.77 11.69 -7.50
C ASP A 387 -1.34 10.71 -8.53
N THR A 388 -1.09 9.40 -8.34
CA THR A 388 -1.63 8.32 -9.19
C THR A 388 -3.13 8.38 -9.47
N SER A 389 -3.92 9.00 -8.59
CA SER A 389 -5.36 9.24 -8.79
C SER A 389 -5.71 10.17 -9.96
N SER A 390 -4.72 10.84 -10.57
CA SER A 390 -4.84 11.65 -11.79
C SER A 390 -5.22 10.87 -13.06
N LEU A 391 -5.38 9.54 -13.01
CA LEU A 391 -5.98 8.74 -14.09
C LEU A 391 -7.42 9.16 -14.47
N LEU A 392 -8.10 9.97 -13.65
CA LEU A 392 -9.36 10.62 -14.05
C LEU A 392 -9.15 11.78 -15.05
N ALA A 393 -8.06 12.55 -14.92
CA ALA A 393 -7.81 13.75 -15.72
C ALA A 393 -7.57 13.49 -17.23
N ARG A 394 -7.24 12.24 -17.60
CA ARG A 394 -7.18 11.80 -19.01
C ARG A 394 -8.56 11.49 -19.61
N LEU A 395 -9.57 11.21 -18.79
CA LEU A 395 -10.95 10.91 -19.22
C LEU A 395 -11.80 12.18 -19.40
N GLU A 396 -11.47 13.26 -18.69
CA GLU A 396 -12.24 14.52 -18.68
C GLU A 396 -11.82 15.48 -19.81
N ARG A 397 -11.70 14.93 -21.03
CA ARG A 397 -11.24 15.59 -22.25
C ARG A 397 -12.30 15.58 -23.35
#